data_AF-A0A504TPQ5-F1
#
_entry.id   AF-A0A504TPQ5-F1
#
_cell.length_a   1.000
_cell.length_b   1.000
_cell.length_c   1.000
_cell.angle_alpha   90.00
_cell.angle_beta   90.00
_cell.angle_gamma   90.00
#
_symmetry.space_group_name_H-M   'P 1'
#
loop_
_entity.id
_entity.type
_entity.pdbx_description
1 polymer ?
#
loop_
_entity_poly.entity_id
_entity_poly.type
_entity_poly.pdbx_seq_one_letter_code
_entity_poly.pdbx_strand_id
1 'polypeptide(L)'
;MARSRTQRLRDQRERQQAYRDEQRRLRRPGRDDIARVALRWLILGTAKLAEREGNPARMNKVETDILEALVEQGFDRNKSDEALGDLIDRYVDGKWDFRRKVHLGINPEPDE
;
A
#
# COMPACT_ATOMS: atom_id res chain seq x y z
N MET A 1 -39.31 18.49 -14.46
CA MET A 1 -38.09 19.31 -14.56
C MET A 1 -36.87 18.43 -14.36
N ALA A 2 -36.06 18.21 -15.40
CA ALA A 2 -34.83 17.43 -15.25
C ALA A 2 -33.82 18.21 -14.38
N ARG A 3 -33.26 17.58 -13.33
CA ARG A 3 -32.23 18.21 -12.49
C ARG A 3 -31.07 18.72 -13.35
N SER A 4 -30.61 19.94 -13.11
CA SER A 4 -29.50 20.52 -13.87
C SER A 4 -28.21 19.73 -13.63
N ARG A 5 -27.30 19.75 -14.60
CA ARG A 5 -25.99 19.06 -14.49
C ARG A 5 -25.25 19.44 -13.21
N THR A 6 -25.33 20.71 -12.81
CA THR A 6 -24.72 21.24 -11.60
C THR A 6 -25.33 20.65 -10.33
N GLN A 7 -26.67 20.50 -10.28
CA GLN A 7 -27.35 19.85 -9.15
C GLN A 7 -26.93 18.38 -9.03
N ARG A 8 -26.88 17.65 -10.15
CA ARG A 8 -26.45 16.23 -10.14
C ARG A 8 -25.01 16.04 -9.65
N LEU A 9 -24.10 16.93 -10.03
CA LEU A 9 -22.71 16.90 -9.59
C LEU A 9 -22.56 17.22 -8.10
N ARG A 10 -23.39 18.14 -7.56
CA ARG A 10 -23.43 18.43 -6.11
C ARG A 10 -23.95 17.23 -5.33
N ASP A 11 -25.10 16.69 -5.71
CA ASP A 11 -25.69 15.49 -5.08
C ASP A 11 -24.70 14.31 -5.08
N GLN A 12 -23.94 14.14 -6.17
CA GLN A 12 -22.96 13.08 -6.28
C GLN A 12 -21.77 13.29 -5.33
N ARG A 13 -21.28 14.52 -5.21
CA ARG A 13 -20.20 14.87 -4.27
C ARG A 13 -20.64 14.65 -2.82
N GLU A 14 -21.84 15.06 -2.47
CA GLU A 14 -22.41 14.87 -1.13
C GLU A 14 -22.52 13.38 -0.77
N ARG A 15 -23.02 12.54 -1.68
CA ARG A 15 -23.07 11.08 -1.47
C ARG A 15 -21.68 10.46 -1.31
N GLN A 16 -20.72 10.87 -2.14
CA GLN A 16 -19.34 10.38 -2.02
C GLN A 16 -18.70 10.81 -0.70
N GLN A 17 -19.00 12.03 -0.23
CA GLN A 17 -18.49 12.53 1.03
C GLN A 17 -19.09 11.76 2.21
N ALA A 18 -20.42 11.59 2.25
CA ALA A 18 -21.12 10.80 3.27
C ALA A 18 -20.59 9.36 3.34
N TYR A 19 -20.40 8.72 2.18
CA TYR A 19 -19.80 7.39 2.11
C TYR A 19 -18.38 7.36 2.70
N ARG A 20 -17.52 8.32 2.34
CA ARG A 20 -16.15 8.41 2.88
C ARG A 20 -16.15 8.62 4.40
N ASP A 21 -17.04 9.46 4.91
CA ASP A 21 -17.13 9.74 6.35
C ASP A 21 -17.64 8.53 7.13
N GLU A 22 -18.59 7.78 6.57
CA GLU A 22 -19.00 6.49 7.13
C GLU A 22 -17.85 5.48 7.16
N GLN A 23 -17.10 5.33 6.05
CA GLN A 23 -15.94 4.41 6.03
C GLN A 23 -14.87 4.81 7.04
N ARG A 24 -14.62 6.13 7.23
CA ARG A 24 -13.70 6.64 8.26
C ARG A 24 -14.19 6.32 9.66
N ARG A 25 -15.49 6.52 9.94
CA ARG A 25 -16.10 6.19 11.24
C ARG A 25 -16.00 4.70 11.54
N LEU A 26 -16.18 3.85 10.53
CA LEU A 26 -16.00 2.40 10.62
C LEU A 26 -14.53 1.97 10.69
N ARG A 27 -13.57 2.90 10.58
CA ARG A 27 -12.12 2.64 10.51
C ARG A 27 -11.77 1.57 9.45
N ARG A 28 -12.54 1.50 8.37
CA ARG A 28 -12.37 0.48 7.35
C ARG A 28 -11.09 0.76 6.54
N PRO A 29 -10.17 -0.21 6.41
CA PRO A 29 -9.01 -0.05 5.56
C PRO A 29 -9.43 0.02 4.08
N GLY A 30 -8.81 0.94 3.35
CA GLY A 30 -8.94 1.00 1.90
C GLY A 30 -8.02 0.02 1.19
N ARG A 31 -8.17 -0.09 -0.14
CA ARG A 31 -7.29 -0.91 -0.98
C ARG A 31 -5.81 -0.57 -0.79
N ASP A 32 -5.47 0.71 -0.73
CA ASP A 32 -4.09 1.18 -0.54
C ASP A 32 -3.53 0.77 0.83
N ASP A 33 -4.34 0.84 1.89
CA ASP A 33 -3.91 0.41 3.23
C ASP A 33 -3.56 -1.08 3.25
N ILE A 34 -4.42 -1.90 2.63
CA ILE A 34 -4.21 -3.35 2.53
C ILE A 34 -2.99 -3.66 1.67
N ALA A 35 -2.90 -3.06 0.48
CA ALA A 35 -1.79 -3.28 -0.44
C ALA A 35 -0.45 -2.95 0.22
N ARG A 36 -0.41 -1.86 1.00
CA ARG A 36 0.81 -1.42 1.67
C ARG A 36 1.24 -2.35 2.80
N VAL A 37 0.29 -2.82 3.63
CA VAL A 37 0.58 -3.81 4.67
C VAL A 37 1.00 -5.14 4.06
N ALA A 38 0.32 -5.59 3.00
CA ALA A 38 0.65 -6.83 2.29
C ALA A 38 2.04 -6.76 1.67
N LEU A 39 2.40 -5.65 1.03
CA LEU A 39 3.73 -5.45 0.44
C LEU A 39 4.83 -5.47 1.51
N ARG A 40 4.63 -4.77 2.63
CA ARG A 40 5.58 -4.81 3.75
C ARG A 40 5.78 -6.23 4.27
N TRP A 41 4.67 -6.96 4.47
CA TRP A 41 4.72 -8.34 4.92
C TRP A 41 5.45 -9.25 3.93
N LEU A 42 5.20 -9.07 2.63
CA LEU A 42 5.86 -9.83 1.57
C LEU A 42 7.38 -9.60 1.62
N ILE A 43 7.84 -8.35 1.58
CA ILE A 43 9.28 -8.00 1.57
C ILE A 43 9.98 -8.49 2.84
N LEU A 44 9.44 -8.18 4.02
CA LEU A 44 10.07 -8.58 5.29
C LEU A 44 9.96 -10.10 5.52
N GLY A 45 8.88 -10.72 5.07
CA GLY A 45 8.67 -12.16 5.17
C GLY A 45 9.65 -12.93 4.29
N THR A 46 9.85 -12.50 3.04
CA THR A 46 10.82 -13.11 2.12
C THR A 46 12.25 -12.93 2.60
N ALA A 47 12.61 -11.75 3.12
CA ALA A 47 13.92 -11.50 3.71
C ALA A 47 14.20 -12.41 4.92
N LYS A 48 13.26 -12.50 5.87
CA LYS A 48 13.39 -13.37 7.05
C LYS A 48 13.46 -14.85 6.70
N LEU A 49 12.67 -15.30 5.71
CA LEU A 49 12.73 -16.69 5.24
C LEU A 49 14.05 -17.00 4.56
N ALA A 50 14.55 -16.09 3.72
CA ALA A 50 15.86 -16.23 3.07
C ALA A 50 16.99 -16.32 4.11
N GLU A 51 16.95 -15.49 5.16
CA GLU A 51 17.90 -15.56 6.27
C GLU A 51 17.80 -16.89 7.03
N ARG A 52 16.59 -17.30 7.43
CA ARG A 52 16.36 -18.54 8.20
C ARG A 52 16.83 -19.79 7.45
N GLU A 53 16.68 -19.80 6.12
CA GLU A 53 17.06 -20.92 5.27
C GLU A 53 18.48 -20.81 4.70
N GLY A 54 19.19 -19.71 4.98
CA GLY A 54 20.51 -19.44 4.39
C GLY A 54 20.48 -19.33 2.86
N ASN A 55 19.34 -18.92 2.29
CA ASN A 55 19.10 -18.91 0.85
C ASN A 55 18.74 -17.48 0.35
N PRO A 56 19.74 -16.62 0.14
CA PRO A 56 19.53 -15.26 -0.36
C PRO A 56 18.89 -15.22 -1.75
N ALA A 57 19.05 -16.26 -2.57
CA ALA A 57 18.45 -16.34 -3.91
C ALA A 57 16.91 -16.34 -3.89
N ARG A 58 16.29 -16.69 -2.75
CA ARG A 58 14.84 -16.69 -2.60
C ARG A 58 14.24 -15.27 -2.60
N MET A 59 14.98 -14.30 -2.07
CA MET A 59 14.60 -12.88 -2.12
C MET A 59 14.70 -12.36 -3.56
N ASN A 60 15.82 -12.67 -4.23
CA ASN A 60 16.05 -12.31 -5.63
C ASN A 60 14.97 -12.86 -6.58
N LYS A 61 14.41 -14.04 -6.29
CA LYS A 61 13.33 -14.61 -7.11
C LYS A 61 12.06 -13.75 -7.07
N VAL A 62 11.65 -13.31 -5.87
CA VAL A 62 10.45 -12.47 -5.71
C VAL A 62 10.65 -11.11 -6.38
N GLU A 63 11.84 -10.53 -6.26
CA GLU A 63 12.18 -9.29 -6.96
C GLU A 63 12.12 -9.48 -8.47
N THR A 64 12.70 -10.58 -8.98
CA THR A 64 12.67 -10.93 -10.42
C THR A 64 11.23 -11.05 -10.93
N ASP A 65 10.38 -11.81 -10.23
CA ASP A 65 8.98 -12.03 -10.63
C ASP A 65 8.19 -10.70 -10.67
N ILE A 66 8.45 -9.78 -9.73
CA ILE A 66 7.83 -8.44 -9.71
C ILE A 66 8.32 -7.61 -10.91
N LEU A 67 9.62 -7.64 -11.20
CA LEU A 67 10.20 -6.89 -12.31
C LEU A 67 9.68 -7.40 -13.66
N GLU A 68 9.55 -8.71 -13.83
CA GLU A 68 8.97 -9.30 -15.04
C GLU A 68 7.51 -8.85 -15.21
N ALA A 69 6.69 -8.90 -14.16
CA ALA A 69 5.31 -8.43 -14.22
C ALA A 69 5.18 -6.93 -14.54
N LEU A 70 6.13 -6.10 -14.12
CA LEU A 70 6.17 -4.67 -14.49
C LEU A 70 6.57 -4.49 -15.96
N VAL A 71 7.56 -5.23 -16.43
CA VAL A 71 7.99 -5.20 -17.84
C VAL A 71 6.87 -5.66 -18.77
N GLU A 72 6.11 -6.69 -18.40
CA GLU A 72 4.94 -7.16 -19.16
C GLU A 72 3.84 -6.10 -19.30
N GLN A 73 3.73 -5.18 -18.34
CA GLN A 73 2.82 -4.03 -18.43
C GLN A 73 3.36 -2.88 -19.29
N GLY A 74 4.60 -3.01 -19.80
CA GLY A 74 5.27 -2.01 -20.63
C GLY A 74 6.11 -1.00 -19.85
N PHE A 75 6.40 -1.24 -18.57
CA PHE A 75 7.35 -0.40 -17.82
C PHE A 75 8.79 -0.71 -18.21
N ASP A 76 9.66 0.31 -18.15
CA ASP A 76 11.10 0.13 -18.37
C ASP A 76 11.72 -0.73 -17.26
N ARG A 77 12.53 -1.73 -17.64
CA ARG A 77 13.13 -2.68 -16.69
C ARG A 77 14.05 -2.00 -15.69
N ASN A 78 14.94 -1.13 -16.15
CA ASN A 78 15.95 -0.50 -15.28
C ASN A 78 15.29 0.49 -14.32
N LYS A 79 14.29 1.23 -14.79
CA LYS A 79 13.52 2.15 -13.94
C LYS A 79 12.64 1.40 -12.94
N SER A 80 12.14 0.22 -13.31
CA SER A 80 11.38 -0.64 -12.40
C SER A 80 12.28 -1.24 -11.32
N ASP A 81 13.49 -1.65 -11.67
CA ASP A 81 14.52 -2.17 -10.75
C ASP A 81 14.94 -1.11 -9.72
N GLU A 82 15.30 0.08 -10.18
CA GLU A 82 15.63 1.23 -9.34
C GLU A 82 14.47 1.55 -8.36
N ALA A 83 13.24 1.63 -8.86
CA ALA A 83 12.07 1.93 -8.04
C ALA A 83 11.72 0.81 -7.02
N LEU A 84 11.95 -0.46 -7.39
CA LEU A 84 11.73 -1.60 -6.49
C LEU A 84 12.79 -1.64 -5.39
N GLY A 85 14.06 -1.43 -5.72
CA GLY A 85 15.16 -1.32 -4.75
C GLY A 85 14.90 -0.21 -3.73
N ASP A 86 14.60 1.01 -4.20
CA ASP A 86 14.23 2.14 -3.34
C ASP A 86 13.03 1.85 -2.41
N LEU A 87 12.12 0.99 -2.86
CA LEU A 87 10.95 0.59 -2.07
C LEU A 87 11.30 -0.44 -1.00
N ILE A 88 12.17 -1.40 -1.32
CA ILE A 88 12.68 -2.40 -0.38
C ILE A 88 13.52 -1.72 0.70
N ASP A 89 14.46 -0.85 0.32
CA ASP A 89 15.33 -0.13 1.25
C ASP A 89 14.51 0.67 2.27
N ARG A 90 13.47 1.38 1.81
CA ARG A 90 12.55 2.10 2.71
C ARG A 90 11.89 1.19 3.74
N TYR A 91 11.52 -0.04 3.36
CA TYR A 91 10.91 -0.99 4.29
C TYR A 91 11.91 -1.67 5.22
N VAL A 92 13.12 -1.98 4.75
CA VAL A 92 14.14 -2.71 5.50
C VAL A 92 14.85 -1.81 6.51
N ASP A 93 15.16 -0.56 6.14
CA ASP A 93 15.86 0.39 7.00
C ASP A 93 15.06 0.82 8.24
N GLY A 94 13.79 0.40 8.34
CA GLY A 94 12.94 0.65 9.51
C GLY A 94 12.52 2.12 9.70
N LYS A 95 13.00 3.03 8.85
CA LYS A 95 12.72 4.47 8.91
C LYS A 95 11.40 4.85 8.23
N TRP A 96 10.77 3.93 7.51
CA TRP A 96 9.50 4.20 6.86
C TRP A 96 8.32 3.83 7.75
N ASP A 97 7.70 4.86 8.31
CA ASP A 97 6.37 4.77 8.90
C ASP A 97 5.28 5.14 7.89
N PHE A 98 4.19 4.36 7.90
CA PHE A 98 3.03 4.70 7.10
C PHE A 98 2.45 6.04 7.53
N ARG A 99 2.20 6.93 6.55
CA ARG A 99 1.57 8.22 6.81
C ARG A 99 0.34 8.02 7.69
N ARG A 100 0.41 8.56 8.90
CA ARG A 100 -0.65 8.41 9.91
C ARG A 100 -1.96 8.99 9.39
N LYS A 101 -3.03 8.23 9.55
CA LYS A 101 -4.39 8.69 9.29
C LYS A 101 -4.94 9.36 10.55
N VAL A 102 -5.06 10.70 10.53
CA VAL A 102 -5.51 11.50 11.68
C VAL A 102 -6.82 11.00 12.28
N HIS A 103 -7.77 10.55 11.43
CA HIS A 103 -9.06 10.02 11.87
C HIS A 103 -8.99 8.67 12.60
N LEU A 104 -7.83 7.99 12.62
CA LEU A 104 -7.65 6.75 13.37
C LEU A 104 -7.24 7.00 14.83
N GLY A 105 -6.98 8.25 15.24
CA GLY A 105 -6.52 8.61 16.60
C GLY A 105 -5.10 8.11 16.91
N ILE A 106 -4.48 8.66 17.96
CA ILE A 106 -3.34 8.03 18.64
C ILE A 106 -3.91 7.31 19.85
N ASN A 107 -3.82 5.98 19.88
CA ASN A 107 -3.62 5.20 21.10
C ASN A 107 -3.41 3.72 20.72
N PRO A 108 -2.17 3.24 20.64
CA PRO A 108 -1.86 1.98 21.27
C PRO A 108 -1.74 2.27 22.78
N GLU A 109 -2.75 1.89 23.55
CA GLU A 109 -2.40 1.54 24.95
C GLU A 109 -1.42 0.37 24.86
N PRO A 110 -0.36 0.35 25.67
CA PRO A 110 0.50 -0.83 25.76
C PRO A 110 -0.36 -2.01 26.21
N ASP A 111 -0.30 -3.12 25.49
CA ASP A 111 -0.91 -4.36 25.93
C ASP A 111 -0.34 -4.70 27.33
N GLU A 112 -1.22 -4.79 28.35
CA GLU A 112 -0.90 -5.34 29.68
C GLU A 112 -0.59 -6.84 29.60
#